data_AF-A0A8T7KCW8-F1
#
_entry.id   AF-A0A8T7KCW8-F1
#
_cell.length_a   1.000
_cell.length_b   1.000
_cell.length_c   1.000
_cell.angle_alpha   90.00
_cell.angle_beta   90.00
_cell.angle_gamma   90.00
#
_symmetry.space_group_name_H-M   'P 1'
#
loop_
_entity.id
_entity.type
_entity.pdbx_description
1 polymer ?
#
loop_
_entity_poly.entity_id
_entity_poly.type
_entity_poly.pdbx_seq_one_letter_code
_entity_poly.pdbx_strand_id
1 'polypeptide(L)'
;MKDKVERNQQEVLLKEYEVCQQHNDSIGSQVWIATSVFMSVNVALLGAVIYSMTGSSLLERNIRCLVLVLGAGIIAILHFWKRWLNRMQFLTSINYERMREIEDELGMRKNKIAWSLDHWDGLTEEEKEKYKKLNEQYPRYGWWKFLWKRFPKYAPPRGFEGSRSIVWILIMLWIIFIVLVFTL
;
A
#
# COMPACT_ATOMS: atom_id res chain seq x y z
N MET A 1 28.82 -19.10 -32.47
CA MET A 1 27.38 -19.50 -32.40
C MET A 1 26.84 -19.43 -30.98
N LYS A 2 27.61 -19.90 -29.97
CA LYS A 2 27.28 -19.74 -28.53
C LYS A 2 27.04 -18.27 -28.13
N ASP A 3 27.91 -17.36 -28.56
CA ASP A 3 27.82 -15.92 -28.24
C ASP A 3 26.56 -15.22 -28.81
N LYS A 4 25.88 -15.83 -29.79
CA LYS A 4 24.61 -15.30 -30.32
C LYS A 4 23.43 -15.75 -29.45
N VAL A 5 23.49 -16.97 -28.90
CA VAL A 5 22.47 -17.51 -28.01
C VAL A 5 22.50 -16.79 -26.67
N GLU A 6 23.70 -16.57 -26.11
CA GLU A 6 23.88 -15.85 -24.85
C GLU A 6 23.36 -14.41 -24.92
N ARG A 7 23.66 -13.69 -26.02
CA ARG A 7 23.13 -12.33 -26.23
C ARG A 7 21.61 -12.31 -26.33
N ASN A 8 21.01 -13.24 -27.07
CA ASN A 8 19.55 -13.34 -27.17
C ASN A 8 18.91 -13.61 -25.80
N GLN A 9 19.54 -14.45 -24.97
CA GLN A 9 19.04 -14.73 -23.62
C GLN A 9 19.12 -13.48 -22.72
N GLN A 10 20.23 -12.74 -22.77
CA GLN A 10 20.38 -11.49 -22.02
C GLN A 10 19.34 -10.44 -22.42
N GLU A 11 19.07 -10.29 -23.73
CA GLU A 11 18.04 -9.37 -24.22
C GLU A 11 16.63 -9.74 -23.72
N VAL A 12 16.32 -11.03 -23.68
CA VAL A 12 15.02 -11.51 -23.16
C VAL A 12 14.87 -11.21 -21.67
N LEU A 13 15.91 -11.49 -20.87
CA LEU A 13 15.91 -11.22 -19.43
C LEU A 13 15.80 -9.72 -19.12
N LEU A 14 16.53 -8.88 -19.88
CA LEU A 14 16.43 -7.43 -19.76
C LEU A 14 15.02 -6.92 -20.06
N LYS A 15 14.39 -7.46 -21.11
CA LYS A 15 13.02 -7.10 -21.47
C LYS A 15 12.01 -7.53 -20.40
N GLU A 16 12.18 -8.71 -19.80
CA GLU A 16 11.35 -9.15 -18.68
C GLU A 16 11.51 -8.21 -17.48
N TYR A 17 12.75 -7.83 -17.15
CA TYR A 17 13.05 -6.88 -16.08
C TYR A 17 12.35 -5.53 -16.30
N GLU A 18 12.41 -4.99 -17.52
CA GLU A 18 11.74 -3.73 -17.89
C GLU A 18 10.22 -3.82 -17.73
N VAL A 19 9.61 -4.93 -18.12
CA VAL A 19 8.16 -5.17 -17.95
C VAL A 19 7.79 -5.21 -16.46
N CYS A 20 8.56 -5.90 -15.63
CA CYS A 20 8.32 -5.93 -14.18
C CYS A 20 8.46 -4.55 -13.55
N GLN A 21 9.48 -3.79 -13.93
CA GLN A 21 9.69 -2.43 -13.45
C GLN A 21 8.53 -1.51 -13.85
N GLN A 22 8.17 -1.50 -15.14
CA GLN A 22 7.07 -0.68 -15.65
C GLN A 22 5.73 -1.04 -15.01
N HIS A 23 5.48 -2.32 -14.75
CA HIS A 23 4.28 -2.76 -14.04
C HIS A 23 4.23 -2.23 -12.61
N ASN A 24 5.34 -2.32 -11.87
CA ASN A 24 5.42 -1.82 -10.50
C ASN A 24 5.24 -0.30 -10.43
N ASP A 25 5.85 0.45 -11.36
CA ASP A 25 5.67 1.89 -11.46
C ASP A 25 4.22 2.27 -11.81
N SER A 26 3.60 1.54 -12.76
CA SER A 26 2.20 1.73 -13.13
C SER A 26 1.25 1.48 -11.95
N ILE A 27 1.46 0.40 -11.19
CA ILE A 27 0.67 0.11 -9.97
C ILE A 27 0.79 1.26 -8.96
N GLY A 28 2.01 1.77 -8.74
CA GLY A 28 2.25 2.90 -7.84
C GLY A 28 1.45 4.13 -8.24
N SER A 29 1.50 4.52 -9.51
CA SER A 29 0.72 5.64 -10.05
C SER A 29 -0.78 5.42 -9.94
N GLN A 30 -1.28 4.22 -10.27
CA GLN A 30 -2.71 3.90 -10.18
C GLN A 30 -3.24 4.01 -8.75
N VAL A 31 -2.48 3.50 -7.77
CA VAL A 31 -2.85 3.58 -6.35
C VAL A 31 -2.90 5.04 -5.88
N TRP A 32 -1.96 5.86 -6.30
CA TRP A 32 -1.94 7.28 -5.95
C TRP A 32 -3.09 8.06 -6.57
N ILE A 33 -3.36 7.85 -7.86
CA ILE A 33 -4.47 8.48 -8.59
C ILE A 33 -5.80 8.10 -7.93
N ALA A 34 -6.03 6.82 -7.70
CA ALA A 34 -7.26 6.36 -7.10
C ALA A 34 -7.45 6.89 -5.67
N THR A 35 -6.38 6.93 -4.87
CA THR A 35 -6.42 7.55 -3.53
C THR A 35 -6.81 9.02 -3.60
N SER A 36 -6.28 9.75 -4.60
CA SER A 36 -6.60 11.16 -4.81
C SER A 36 -8.06 11.37 -5.22
N VAL A 37 -8.58 10.54 -6.13
CA VAL A 37 -9.99 10.55 -6.53
C VAL A 37 -10.90 10.28 -5.33
N PHE A 38 -10.58 9.25 -4.54
CA PHE A 38 -11.34 8.93 -3.33
C PHE A 38 -11.33 10.08 -2.33
N MET A 39 -10.18 10.71 -2.08
CA MET A 39 -10.09 11.88 -1.20
C MET A 39 -10.99 13.01 -1.68
N SER A 40 -10.93 13.37 -2.96
CA SER A 40 -11.76 14.43 -3.53
C SER A 40 -13.25 14.15 -3.43
N VAL A 41 -13.68 12.91 -3.72
CA VAL A 41 -15.09 12.50 -3.58
C VAL A 41 -15.54 12.57 -2.12
N ASN A 42 -14.72 12.11 -1.17
CA ASN A 42 -15.05 12.15 0.25
C ASN A 42 -15.18 13.59 0.77
N VAL A 43 -14.25 14.48 0.38
CA VAL A 43 -14.30 15.90 0.75
C VAL A 43 -15.55 16.57 0.17
N ALA A 44 -15.88 16.29 -1.09
CA ALA A 44 -17.08 16.82 -1.74
C ALA A 44 -18.37 16.33 -1.05
N LEU A 45 -18.45 15.04 -0.72
CA LEU A 45 -19.60 14.46 -0.03
C LEU A 45 -19.78 15.05 1.37
N LEU A 46 -18.71 15.18 2.15
CA LEU A 46 -18.77 15.82 3.46
C LEU A 46 -19.23 17.28 3.36
N GLY A 47 -18.71 18.03 2.38
CA GLY A 47 -19.16 19.40 2.11
C GLY A 47 -20.66 19.48 1.78
N ALA A 48 -21.14 18.58 0.93
CA ALA A 48 -22.56 18.51 0.56
C ALA A 48 -23.44 18.17 1.77
N VAL A 49 -23.02 17.22 2.62
CA VAL A 49 -23.78 16.87 3.83
C VAL A 49 -23.80 18.05 4.81
N ILE A 50 -22.66 18.66 5.11
CA ILE A 50 -22.58 19.80 6.03
C ILE A 50 -23.46 20.96 5.53
N TYR A 51 -23.44 21.25 4.23
CA TYR A 51 -24.33 22.24 3.63
C TYR A 51 -25.81 21.88 3.79
N SER A 52 -26.17 20.60 3.62
CA SER A 52 -27.56 20.15 3.81
C SER A 52 -28.05 20.26 5.25
N MET A 53 -27.15 20.17 6.24
CA MET A 53 -27.48 20.25 7.67
C MET A 53 -27.84 21.67 8.13
N THR A 54 -27.55 22.72 7.36
CA THR A 54 -27.95 24.10 7.71
C THR A 54 -29.39 24.43 7.30
N GLY A 55 -30.10 23.49 6.65
CA GLY A 55 -31.49 23.62 6.23
C GLY A 55 -32.52 23.25 7.31
N SER A 56 -33.78 23.63 7.08
CA SER A 56 -34.92 23.53 8.02
C SER A 56 -35.19 22.15 8.65
N SER A 57 -35.76 22.15 9.87
CA SER A 57 -35.97 21.02 10.79
C SER A 57 -36.72 19.78 10.24
N LEU A 58 -37.59 19.91 9.24
CA LEU A 58 -38.31 18.77 8.65
C LEU A 58 -37.40 17.81 7.86
N LEU A 59 -36.22 18.26 7.42
CA LEU A 59 -35.25 17.42 6.70
C LEU A 59 -34.31 16.64 7.61
N GLU A 60 -34.22 16.98 8.91
CA GLU A 60 -33.20 16.42 9.82
C GLU A 60 -33.22 14.90 9.91
N ARG A 61 -34.42 14.29 10.02
CA ARG A 61 -34.54 12.82 10.11
C ARG A 61 -34.10 12.12 8.82
N ASN A 62 -34.43 12.70 7.67
CA ASN A 62 -34.04 12.15 6.36
C ASN A 62 -32.53 12.31 6.14
N ILE A 63 -31.96 13.44 6.56
CA ILE A 63 -30.52 13.70 6.49
C ILE A 63 -29.76 12.68 7.37
N ARG A 64 -30.19 12.44 8.62
CA ARG A 64 -29.54 11.44 9.50
C ARG A 64 -29.53 10.03 8.89
N CYS A 65 -30.65 9.58 8.32
CA CYS A 65 -30.72 8.30 7.60
C CYS A 65 -29.80 8.28 6.37
N LEU A 66 -29.76 9.36 5.60
CA LEU A 66 -28.89 9.48 4.42
C LEU A 66 -27.40 9.45 4.81
N VAL A 67 -27.02 10.11 5.91
CA VAL A 67 -25.64 10.07 6.44
C VAL A 67 -25.25 8.66 6.88
N LEU A 68 -26.15 7.90 7.53
CA LEU A 68 -25.88 6.51 7.87
C LEU A 68 -25.65 5.65 6.62
N VAL A 69 -26.54 5.74 5.63
CA VAL A 69 -26.46 4.92 4.41
C VAL A 69 -25.21 5.27 3.61
N LEU A 70 -24.92 6.55 3.43
CA LEU A 70 -23.71 7.00 2.73
C LEU A 70 -22.44 6.62 3.50
N GLY A 71 -22.41 6.87 4.81
CA GLY A 71 -21.25 6.57 5.64
C GLY A 71 -20.96 5.07 5.68
N ALA A 72 -21.99 4.22 5.85
CA ALA A 72 -21.84 2.76 5.78
C ALA A 72 -21.36 2.29 4.40
N GLY A 73 -21.91 2.86 3.31
CA GLY A 73 -21.48 2.57 1.95
C GLY A 73 -20.01 2.93 1.70
N ILE A 74 -19.59 4.10 2.15
CA ILE A 74 -18.20 4.56 2.01
C ILE A 74 -17.25 3.67 2.83
N ILE A 75 -17.60 3.34 4.08
CA ILE A 75 -16.81 2.43 4.91
C ILE A 75 -16.65 1.07 4.23
N ALA A 76 -17.72 0.54 3.61
CA ALA A 76 -17.66 -0.71 2.86
C ALA A 76 -16.70 -0.62 1.65
N ILE A 77 -16.77 0.48 0.88
CA ILE A 77 -15.86 0.73 -0.25
C ILE A 77 -14.41 0.86 0.22
N LEU A 78 -14.15 1.60 1.30
CA LEU A 78 -12.80 1.74 1.89
C LEU A 78 -12.26 0.40 2.39
N HIS A 79 -13.13 -0.47 2.93
CA HIS A 79 -12.74 -1.82 3.32
C HIS A 79 -12.40 -2.70 2.11
N PHE A 80 -13.16 -2.59 1.01
CA PHE A 80 -12.83 -3.26 -0.25
C PHE A 80 -11.50 -2.75 -0.82
N TRP A 81 -11.29 -1.44 -0.81
CA TRP A 81 -10.06 -0.79 -1.23
C TRP A 81 -8.85 -1.30 -0.43
N LYS A 82 -8.97 -1.42 0.89
CA LYS A 82 -7.93 -2.01 1.75
C LYS A 82 -7.57 -3.44 1.33
N ARG A 83 -8.55 -4.27 1.00
CA ARG A 83 -8.30 -5.64 0.50
C ARG A 83 -7.59 -5.62 -0.84
N TRP A 84 -8.01 -4.73 -1.75
CA TRP A 84 -7.38 -4.54 -3.04
C TRP A 84 -5.91 -4.12 -2.90
N LEU A 85 -5.60 -3.12 -2.05
CA LEU A 85 -4.22 -2.69 -1.78
C LEU A 85 -3.33 -3.83 -1.28
N ASN A 86 -3.86 -4.70 -0.42
CA ASN A 86 -3.11 -5.88 0.06
C ASN A 86 -2.79 -6.85 -1.08
N ARG A 87 -3.73 -7.09 -1.98
CA ARG A 87 -3.51 -7.94 -3.17
C ARG A 87 -2.46 -7.32 -4.09
N MET A 88 -2.53 -6.02 -4.34
CA MET A 88 -1.56 -5.33 -5.19
C MET A 88 -0.16 -5.37 -4.59
N GLN A 89 -0.01 -5.17 -3.28
CA GLN A 89 1.30 -5.31 -2.62
C GLN A 89 1.87 -6.71 -2.80
N PHE A 90 1.05 -7.75 -2.73
CA PHE A 90 1.49 -9.13 -2.95
C PHE A 90 1.97 -9.36 -4.40
N LEU A 91 1.28 -8.81 -5.39
CA LEU A 91 1.74 -8.90 -6.79
C LEU A 91 3.05 -8.14 -7.00
N THR A 92 3.15 -6.93 -6.44
CA THR A 92 4.39 -6.14 -6.51
C THR A 92 5.57 -6.87 -5.84
N SER A 93 5.35 -7.58 -4.73
CA SER A 93 6.42 -8.39 -4.13
C SER A 93 6.91 -9.51 -5.03
N ILE A 94 6.00 -10.22 -5.71
CA ILE A 94 6.38 -11.29 -6.65
C ILE A 94 7.24 -10.70 -7.78
N ASN A 95 6.84 -9.54 -8.31
CA ASN A 95 7.62 -8.88 -9.36
C ASN A 95 9.01 -8.45 -8.88
N TYR A 96 9.13 -7.95 -7.65
CA TYR A 96 10.45 -7.61 -7.10
C TYR A 96 11.32 -8.84 -6.88
N GLU A 97 10.74 -9.98 -6.50
CA GLU A 97 11.45 -11.25 -6.41
C GLU A 97 12.00 -11.67 -7.77
N ARG A 98 11.15 -11.62 -8.79
CA ARG A 98 11.55 -11.94 -10.16
C ARG A 98 12.61 -10.99 -10.70
N MET A 99 12.51 -9.70 -10.41
CA MET A 99 13.53 -8.72 -10.78
C MET A 99 14.89 -9.04 -10.14
N ARG A 100 14.91 -9.52 -8.90
CA ARG A 100 16.15 -9.93 -8.20
C ARG A 100 16.78 -11.17 -8.85
N GLU A 101 15.99 -12.19 -9.16
CA GLU A 101 16.48 -13.38 -9.88
C GLU A 101 17.13 -12.99 -11.22
N ILE A 102 16.49 -12.10 -11.97
CA ILE A 102 17.03 -11.60 -13.24
C ILE A 102 18.32 -10.79 -13.03
N GLU A 103 18.41 -9.98 -11.98
CA GLU A 103 19.63 -9.25 -11.62
C GLU A 103 20.79 -10.20 -11.32
N ASP A 104 20.53 -11.27 -10.57
CA ASP A 104 21.53 -12.30 -10.27
C ASP A 104 21.97 -13.06 -11.53
N GLU A 105 21.03 -13.44 -12.42
CA GLU A 105 21.32 -14.11 -13.70
C GLU A 105 22.15 -13.23 -14.66
N LEU A 106 21.93 -11.92 -14.64
CA LEU A 106 22.64 -10.95 -15.49
C LEU A 106 23.92 -10.39 -14.83
N GLY A 107 24.19 -10.72 -13.56
CA GLY A 107 25.31 -10.16 -12.80
C GLY A 107 25.19 -8.65 -12.58
N MET A 108 23.96 -8.13 -12.56
CA MET A 108 23.66 -6.71 -12.35
C MET A 108 23.19 -6.46 -10.92
N ARG A 109 23.37 -5.24 -10.41
CA ARG A 109 22.81 -4.81 -9.11
C ARG A 109 22.26 -3.39 -9.23
N LYS A 110 21.11 -3.26 -9.89
CA LYS A 110 20.55 -1.96 -10.26
C LYS A 110 19.48 -1.50 -9.26
N ASN A 111 18.73 -2.43 -8.69
CA ASN A 111 17.63 -2.16 -7.80
C ASN A 111 18.09 -2.10 -6.33
N LYS A 112 18.12 -0.88 -5.77
CA LYS A 112 18.43 -0.67 -4.34
C LYS A 112 17.47 -1.40 -3.39
N ILE A 113 16.25 -1.71 -3.82
CA ILE A 113 15.27 -2.46 -3.01
C ILE A 113 15.60 -3.96 -3.00
N ALA A 114 16.08 -4.51 -4.12
CA ALA A 114 16.60 -5.87 -4.17
C ALA A 114 17.90 -5.99 -3.36
N TRP A 115 18.79 -4.99 -3.48
CA TRP A 115 20.04 -4.96 -2.75
C TRP A 115 19.87 -4.80 -1.23
N SER A 116 18.86 -4.07 -0.75
CA SER A 116 18.59 -3.98 0.69
C SER A 116 18.14 -5.33 1.26
N LEU A 117 17.50 -6.19 0.48
CA LEU A 117 17.14 -7.56 0.87
C LEU A 117 18.37 -8.47 0.98
N ASP A 118 19.31 -8.38 0.03
CA ASP A 118 20.60 -9.09 0.11
C ASP A 118 21.38 -8.69 1.36
N HIS A 119 21.30 -7.42 1.75
CA HIS A 119 21.95 -6.91 2.96
C HIS A 119 21.37 -7.47 4.25
N TRP A 120 20.15 -8.03 4.24
CA TRP A 120 19.55 -8.67 5.42
C TRP A 120 19.78 -10.18 5.46
N ASP A 121 19.72 -10.84 4.31
CA ASP A 121 19.96 -12.29 4.22
C ASP A 121 21.47 -12.64 4.23
N GLY A 122 22.35 -11.69 3.87
CA GLY A 122 23.82 -11.82 3.89
C GLY A 122 24.51 -11.40 5.20
N LEU A 123 23.78 -11.00 6.24
CA LEU A 123 24.36 -10.67 7.54
C LEU A 123 24.99 -11.91 8.17
N THR A 124 26.18 -11.75 8.72
CA THR A 124 26.78 -12.78 9.59
C THR A 124 25.92 -12.99 10.83
N GLU A 125 26.00 -14.18 11.46
CA GLU A 125 25.22 -14.47 12.68
C GLU A 125 25.50 -13.45 13.79
N GLU A 126 26.72 -12.92 13.90
CA GLU A 126 27.07 -11.85 14.84
C GLU A 126 26.33 -10.53 14.53
N GLU A 127 26.22 -10.15 13.27
CA GLU A 127 25.48 -8.95 12.88
C GLU A 127 23.99 -9.12 13.10
N LYS A 128 23.42 -10.30 12.76
CA LYS A 128 22.04 -10.64 13.08
C LYS A 128 21.77 -10.57 14.58
N GLU A 129 22.71 -11.05 15.39
CA GLU A 129 22.61 -11.03 16.86
C GLU A 129 22.74 -9.60 17.42
N LYS A 130 23.60 -8.77 16.85
CA LYS A 130 23.70 -7.33 17.18
C LYS A 130 22.41 -6.59 16.84
N TYR A 131 21.83 -6.82 15.66
CA TYR A 131 20.53 -6.27 15.29
C TYR A 131 19.41 -6.79 16.19
N LYS A 132 19.44 -8.07 16.58
CA LYS A 132 18.48 -8.67 17.51
C LYS A 132 18.54 -8.00 18.89
N LYS A 133 19.74 -7.79 19.45
CA LYS A 133 19.95 -7.08 20.72
C LYS A 133 19.50 -5.62 20.65
N LEU A 134 19.79 -4.91 19.56
CA LEU A 134 19.27 -3.56 19.32
C LEU A 134 17.73 -3.54 19.28
N ASN A 135 17.10 -4.55 18.68
CA ASN A 135 15.65 -4.64 18.56
C ASN A 135 14.97 -5.03 19.88
N GLU A 136 15.65 -5.81 20.74
CA GLU A 136 15.22 -6.09 22.13
C GLU A 136 15.34 -4.85 23.02
N GLN A 137 16.36 -4.01 22.80
CA GLN A 137 16.57 -2.76 23.54
C GLN A 137 15.55 -1.67 23.19
N TYR A 138 14.99 -1.71 21.98
CA TYR A 138 13.93 -0.79 21.52
C TYR A 138 12.68 -1.57 21.09
N PRO A 139 11.82 -2.02 22.03
CA PRO A 139 10.71 -2.95 21.77
C PRO A 139 9.53 -2.35 20.97
N ARG A 140 9.72 -1.23 20.26
CA ARG A 140 8.65 -0.52 19.54
C ARG A 140 8.03 -1.31 18.38
N TYR A 141 8.59 -2.47 17.99
CA TYR A 141 8.19 -3.23 16.80
C TYR A 141 7.87 -4.72 17.05
N GLY A 142 7.73 -5.17 18.30
CA GLY A 142 7.49 -6.59 18.63
C GLY A 142 6.24 -7.20 17.98
N TRP A 143 5.12 -6.47 17.99
CA TRP A 143 3.89 -6.90 17.31
C TRP A 143 3.96 -6.75 15.78
N TRP A 144 4.71 -5.76 15.30
CA TRP A 144 4.95 -5.54 13.87
C TRP A 144 5.72 -6.70 13.24
N LYS A 145 6.69 -7.29 13.95
CA LYS A 145 7.46 -8.44 13.45
C LYS A 145 6.61 -9.71 13.23
N PHE A 146 5.58 -9.91 14.06
CA PHE A 146 4.62 -11.01 13.90
C PHE A 146 3.71 -10.79 12.68
N LEU A 147 3.29 -9.55 12.43
CA LEU A 147 2.58 -9.18 11.20
C LEU A 147 3.48 -9.32 9.95
N TRP A 148 4.74 -8.87 10.02
CA TRP A 148 5.72 -8.93 8.94
C TRP A 148 6.14 -10.35 8.54
N LYS A 149 6.03 -11.35 9.41
CA LYS A 149 6.25 -12.76 9.03
C LYS A 149 5.19 -13.31 8.07
N ARG A 150 4.05 -12.61 7.94
CA ARG A 150 2.91 -12.97 7.08
C ARG A 150 2.76 -12.06 5.86
N PHE A 151 3.56 -11.00 5.77
CA PHE A 151 3.61 -10.11 4.62
C PHE A 151 4.94 -10.31 3.88
N PRO A 152 4.94 -10.20 2.54
CA PRO A 152 6.14 -10.41 1.75
C PRO A 152 7.21 -9.35 2.14
N LYS A 153 8.49 -9.77 2.19
CA LYS A 153 9.67 -9.01 2.68
C LYS A 153 9.94 -7.65 1.98
N TYR A 154 9.08 -7.23 1.07
CA TYR A 154 9.30 -6.07 0.21
C TYR A 154 8.74 -4.81 0.84
N ALA A 155 9.58 -3.77 0.91
CA ALA A 155 9.13 -2.41 1.18
C ALA A 155 8.06 -2.07 0.12
N PRO A 156 6.84 -1.72 0.54
CA PRO A 156 5.79 -1.40 -0.41
C PRO A 156 6.24 -0.24 -1.32
N PRO A 157 5.86 -0.25 -2.60
CA PRO A 157 6.26 0.83 -3.51
C PRO A 157 5.77 2.18 -2.97
N ARG A 158 6.50 3.24 -3.29
CA ARG A 158 6.21 4.59 -2.78
C ARG A 158 4.74 4.93 -2.97
N GLY A 159 4.09 5.40 -1.91
CA GLY A 159 2.68 5.78 -1.92
C GLY A 159 1.72 4.76 -1.30
N PHE A 160 2.07 3.49 -1.18
CA PHE A 160 1.17 2.49 -0.56
C PHE A 160 0.98 2.70 0.95
N GLU A 161 2.05 3.03 1.68
CA GLU A 161 1.96 3.34 3.11
C GLU A 161 1.12 4.59 3.35
N GLY A 162 1.36 5.65 2.56
CA GLY A 162 0.56 6.86 2.58
C GLY A 162 -0.91 6.57 2.30
N SER A 163 -1.20 5.79 1.25
CA SER A 163 -2.57 5.43 0.87
C SER A 163 -3.28 4.61 1.96
N ARG A 164 -2.58 3.69 2.64
CA ARG A 164 -3.15 2.94 3.77
C ARG A 164 -3.50 3.84 4.94
N SER A 165 -2.61 4.77 5.29
CA SER A 165 -2.86 5.74 6.35
C SER A 165 -4.05 6.63 6.01
N ILE A 166 -4.13 7.11 4.77
CA ILE A 166 -5.26 7.92 4.26
C ILE A 166 -6.58 7.15 4.39
N VAL A 167 -6.63 5.89 3.96
CA VAL A 167 -7.84 5.05 4.06
C VAL A 167 -8.30 4.91 5.51
N TRP A 168 -7.37 4.66 6.44
CA TRP A 168 -7.68 4.58 7.86
C TRP A 168 -8.19 5.91 8.43
N ILE A 169 -7.55 7.02 8.07
CA ILE A 169 -7.98 8.37 8.47
C ILE A 169 -9.40 8.64 7.97
N LEU A 170 -9.71 8.31 6.71
CA LEU A 170 -11.05 8.48 6.14
C LEU A 170 -12.10 7.62 6.87
N ILE A 171 -11.80 6.36 7.18
CA ILE A 171 -12.71 5.51 7.96
C ILE A 171 -12.99 6.14 9.33
N MET A 172 -11.95 6.57 10.05
CA MET A 172 -12.10 7.20 11.36
C MET A 172 -12.90 8.50 11.27
N LEU A 173 -12.66 9.31 10.24
CA LEU A 173 -13.37 10.56 10.00
C LEU A 173 -14.86 10.30 9.79
N TRP A 174 -15.24 9.32 8.96
CA TRP A 174 -16.64 8.95 8.76
C TRP A 174 -17.31 8.42 10.01
N ILE A 175 -16.61 7.62 10.83
CA ILE A 175 -17.14 7.13 12.10
C ILE A 175 -17.42 8.31 13.04
N ILE A 176 -16.44 9.22 13.21
CA ILE A 176 -16.59 10.41 14.05
C ILE A 176 -17.75 11.27 13.54
N PHE A 177 -17.83 11.47 12.23
CA PHE A 177 -18.88 12.25 11.60
C PHE A 177 -20.28 11.65 11.82
N ILE A 178 -20.43 10.34 11.66
CA ILE A 178 -21.68 9.63 11.99
C ILE A 178 -22.02 9.85 13.46
N VAL A 179 -21.08 9.66 14.39
CA VAL A 179 -21.36 9.85 15.82
C VAL A 179 -21.82 11.28 16.10
N LEU A 180 -21.14 12.29 15.56
CA LEU A 180 -21.49 13.70 15.75
C LEU A 180 -22.90 14.02 15.27
N VAL A 181 -23.28 13.56 14.07
CA VAL A 181 -24.61 13.78 13.47
C VAL A 181 -25.75 13.13 14.28
N PHE A 182 -25.45 12.09 15.06
CA PHE A 182 -26.44 11.42 15.92
C PHE A 182 -26.47 11.97 17.35
N THR A 183 -25.39 12.60 17.81
CA THR A 183 -25.34 13.23 19.14
C THR A 183 -25.87 14.66 19.17
N LEU A 184 -25.75 15.39 18.05
CA LEU A 184 -26.30 16.73 17.85
C LEU A 184 -27.71 16.62 17.26
#